data_AF-A0A950G5V7-F1
#
_entry.id   AF-A0A950G5V7-F1
#
_cell.length_a   1.000
_cell.length_b   1.000
_cell.length_c   1.000
_cell.angle_alpha   90.00
_cell.angle_beta   90.00
_cell.angle_gamma   90.00
#
_symmetry.space_group_name_H-M   'P 1'
#
loop_
_entity.id
_entity.type
_entity.pdbx_description
1 polymer ?
#
loop_
_entity_poly.entity_id
_entity_poly.type
_entity_poly.pdbx_seq_one_letter_code
_entity_poly.pdbx_strand_id
1 'polypeptide(L)' 'KGIDISGYSQSQLNAIARQLNERPRKTLGFRTPAEMFSECVASTG' A
#
# COMPACT_ATOMS: atom_id res chain seq x y z
N LYS A 1 15.58 10.32 9.42
CA LYS A 1 16.68 9.33 9.21
C LYS A 1 16.18 8.34 8.16
N GLY A 2 16.70 8.40 6.93
CA GLY A 2 16.33 7.48 5.85
C GLY A 2 17.27 6.29 5.80
N ILE A 3 16.76 5.13 5.42
CA ILE A 3 17.58 3.98 5.00
C ILE A 3 17.62 4.03 3.48
N ASP A 4 18.81 3.87 2.90
CA ASP A 4 18.94 3.73 1.45
C ASP A 4 18.33 2.39 1.00
N ILE A 5 17.35 2.47 0.12
CA ILE A 5 16.61 1.31 -0.42
C ILE A 5 16.97 1.01 -1.88
N SER A 6 17.96 1.70 -2.44
CA SER A 6 18.43 1.52 -3.83
C SER A 6 18.89 0.09 -4.14
N GLY A 7 19.30 -0.66 -3.11
CA GLY A 7 19.78 -2.04 -3.26
C GLY A 7 18.69 -3.12 -3.35
N TYR A 8 17.40 -2.76 -3.15
CA TYR A 8 16.30 -3.71 -3.26
C TYR A 8 15.75 -3.76 -4.69
N SER A 9 15.38 -4.96 -5.15
CA SER A 9 14.70 -5.09 -6.45
C SER A 9 13.28 -4.52 -6.38
N GLN A 10 12.77 -4.05 -7.51
CA GLN A 10 11.39 -3.59 -7.60
C GLN A 10 10.39 -4.68 -7.16
N SER A 11 10.67 -5.95 -7.42
CA SER A 11 9.81 -7.07 -7.00
C SER A 11 9.76 -7.22 -5.47
N GLN A 12 10.89 -7.02 -4.78
CA GLN A 12 10.93 -7.03 -3.31
C GLN A 12 10.14 -5.86 -2.74
N LEU A 13 10.32 -4.66 -3.29
CA LEU A 13 9.59 -3.46 -2.88
C LEU A 13 8.08 -3.62 -3.10
N ASN A 14 7.68 -4.21 -4.23
CA ASN A 14 6.28 -4.47 -4.54
C ASN A 14 5.66 -5.49 -3.57
N ALA A 15 6.40 -6.53 -3.19
CA ALA A 15 5.93 -7.52 -2.22
C ALA A 15 5.68 -6.87 -0.85
N ILE A 16 6.59 -6.00 -0.40
CA ILE A 16 6.44 -5.24 0.85
C ILE A 16 5.26 -4.28 0.75
N ALA A 17 5.15 -3.52 -0.36
CA ALA A 17 4.05 -2.59 -0.58
C ALA A 17 2.70 -3.31 -0.52
N ARG A 18 2.58 -4.47 -1.18
CA ARG A 18 1.37 -5.30 -1.14
C ARG A 18 1.02 -5.70 0.29
N GLN A 19 1.99 -6.24 1.04
CA GLN A 19 1.77 -6.62 2.44
C GLN A 19 1.34 -5.42 3.31
N LEU A 20 1.87 -4.22 3.07
CA LEU A 20 1.48 -3.03 3.84
C LEU A 20 0.11 -2.49 3.47
N ASN A 21 -0.27 -2.61 2.19
CA ASN A 21 -1.51 -2.09 1.63
C ASN A 21 -2.70 -3.03 1.83
N GLU A 22 -2.48 -4.33 2.04
CA GLU A 22 -3.51 -5.32 2.35
C GLU A 22 -3.84 -5.40 3.86
N ARG A 23 -3.15 -4.64 4.70
CA ARG A 23 -3.38 -4.68 6.15
C ARG A 23 -4.48 -3.72 6.59
N PRO A 24 -5.51 -4.21 7.32
CA PRO A 24 -6.52 -3.38 7.97
C PRO A 24 -5.91 -2.24 8.79
N ARG A 25 -6.37 -1.01 8.57
CA ARG A 25 -5.93 0.17 9.35
C ARG A 25 -7.10 0.73 10.16
N LYS A 26 -6.90 0.94 11.46
CA LYS A 26 -7.91 1.55 12.33
C LYS A 26 -8.37 2.93 11.84
N THR A 27 -7.45 3.72 11.26
CA THR A 27 -7.75 5.04 10.67
C THR A 27 -8.65 4.98 9.45
N LEU A 28 -8.75 3.81 8.79
CA LEU A 28 -9.64 3.54 7.67
C LEU A 28 -10.89 2.74 8.12
N GLY A 29 -11.20 2.72 9.41
CA GLY A 29 -12.29 1.90 9.95
C GLY A 29 -12.04 0.40 9.83
N PHE A 30 -10.78 -0.03 9.93
CA PHE A 30 -10.33 -1.40 9.70
C PHE A 30 -10.44 -1.90 8.24
N ARG A 31 -10.65 -1.00 7.27
CA ARG A 31 -10.44 -1.31 5.85
C ARG A 31 -8.96 -1.28 5.48
N THR A 32 -8.63 -1.94 4.39
CA THR A 32 -7.28 -1.95 3.83
C THR A 32 -7.04 -0.72 2.95
N PRO A 33 -5.81 -0.17 2.92
CA PRO A 33 -5.46 0.87 1.96
C PRO A 33 -5.75 0.48 0.50
N ALA A 34 -5.58 -0.79 0.13
CA ALA A 34 -5.85 -1.27 -1.22
C ALA A 34 -7.35 -1.16 -1.61
N GLU A 35 -8.26 -1.49 -0.70
CA GLU A 35 -9.71 -1.35 -0.91
C GLU A 35 -10.08 0.12 -1.10
N MET A 36 -9.65 0.99 -0.18
CA MET A 36 -9.92 2.43 -0.24
C MET A 36 -9.38 3.07 -1.51
N PHE A 37 -8.17 2.68 -1.93
CA PHE A 37 -7.59 3.17 -3.17
C PHE A 37 -8.43 2.78 -4.39
N SER A 38 -8.87 1.51 -4.44
CA SER A 38 -9.71 1.00 -5.52
C SER A 38 -11.06 1.71 -5.59
N GLU A 39 -11.70 1.96 -4.44
CA GLU A 39 -12.93 2.76 -4.33
C GLU A 39 -12.73 4.19 -4.86
N CYS A 40 -11.66 4.87 -4.44
CA CYS A 40 -11.37 6.24 -4.86
C CYS A 40 -11.11 6.35 -6.37
N VAL A 41 -10.33 5.44 -6.95
CA VAL A 41 -10.00 5.46 -8.38
C VAL A 41 -11.21 5.13 -9.25
N ALA A 42 -12.07 4.20 -8.80
CA ALA A 42 -13.32 3.88 -9.49
C ALA A 42 -14.31 5.07 -9.53
N SER A 43 -14.23 6.00 -8.57
CA SER A 43 -15.09 7.18 -8.48
C SER A 43 -14.67 8.32 -9.44
N THR A 44 -13.46 8.26 -9.98
CA THR A 44 -12.88 9.31 -10.84
C THR A 44 -12.98 9.02 -12.35
N GLY A 45 -13.76 8.01 -12.75
CA GLY A 45 -14.07 7.68 -14.15
C GLY A 45 -15.45 8.13 -14.57
#